data_AF-A0A924WKB2-F1
#
_entry.id   AF-A0A924WKB2-F1
#
_cell.length_a   1.000
_cell.length_b   1.000
_cell.length_c   1.000
_cell.angle_alpha   90.00
_cell.angle_beta   90.00
_cell.angle_gamma   90.00
#
_symmetry.space_group_name_H-M   'P 1'
#
loop_
_entity.id
_entity.type
_entity.pdbx_description
1 polymer ?
#
loop_
_entity_poly.entity_id
_entity_poly.type
_entity_poly.pdbx_seq_one_letter_code
_entity_poly.pdbx_strand_id
1 'polypeptide(L)'
;MQKPMPEIKILASVELGNPAAHCAHFGICSIAVLSPKHWAIFKPRHVRHVKAMLSVTTAGCLRFEFPLEGMRSDTRAQFFPPEGFRVDSASVLPRVLATALRLPRGMETVPGRYAFRLFPDGLVLELLLSMTKPVLAA
;
A
#
# COMPACT_ATOMS: atom_id res chain seq x y z
N MET A 1 21.23 -25.19 2.11
CA MET A 1 20.66 -24.01 2.80
C MET A 1 20.44 -22.92 1.75
N GLN A 2 19.19 -22.62 1.39
CA GLN A 2 18.88 -21.51 0.49
C GLN A 2 19.09 -20.20 1.26
N LYS A 3 19.97 -19.33 0.75
CA LYS A 3 20.18 -17.98 1.29
C LYS A 3 18.84 -17.22 1.16
N PRO A 4 18.28 -16.66 2.25
CA PRO A 4 17.05 -15.89 2.13
C PRO A 4 17.29 -14.77 1.12
N MET A 5 16.48 -14.73 0.07
CA MET A 5 16.52 -13.63 -0.88
C MET A 5 16.22 -12.33 -0.13
N PRO A 6 17.00 -11.26 -0.34
CA PRO A 6 16.76 -10.00 0.33
C PRO A 6 15.35 -9.51 -0.02
N GLU A 7 14.58 -9.16 1.01
CA GLU A 7 13.26 -8.56 0.85
C GLU A 7 13.39 -7.27 0.02
N ILE A 8 12.68 -7.20 -1.09
CA ILE A 8 12.66 -6.00 -1.92
C ILE A 8 11.73 -5.00 -1.25
N LYS A 9 12.31 -3.89 -0.81
CA LYS A 9 11.57 -2.74 -0.28
C LYS A 9 11.64 -1.59 -1.27
N ILE A 10 10.49 -1.01 -1.58
CA ILE A 10 10.40 0.21 -2.37
C ILE A 10 9.86 1.34 -1.49
N LEU A 11 10.38 2.54 -1.70
CA LEU A 11 9.93 3.75 -1.01
C LEU A 11 8.84 4.40 -1.84
N ALA A 12 7.75 4.83 -1.22
CA ALA A 12 6.64 5.44 -1.94
C ALA A 12 6.01 6.61 -1.18
N SER A 13 5.47 7.55 -1.96
CA SER A 13 4.43 8.47 -1.52
C SER A 13 3.09 7.81 -1.82
N VAL A 14 2.21 7.77 -0.82
CA VAL A 14 0.86 7.23 -0.95
C VAL A 14 -0.13 8.36 -0.69
N GLU A 15 -1.07 8.51 -1.60
CA GLU A 15 -2.22 9.39 -1.40
C GLU A 15 -3.42 8.57 -0.92
N LEU A 16 -3.91 8.92 0.26
CA LEU A 16 -5.02 8.26 0.94
C LEU A 16 -6.35 8.89 0.51
N GLY A 17 -7.35 8.07 0.23
CA GLY A 17 -8.68 8.50 -0.20
C GLY A 17 -9.29 7.58 -1.25
N ASN A 18 -10.49 7.95 -1.72
CA ASN A 18 -11.23 7.23 -2.74
C ASN A 18 -11.28 8.08 -4.05
N PRO A 19 -10.87 7.53 -5.21
CA PRO A 19 -10.93 8.25 -6.48
C PRO A 19 -12.34 8.45 -7.07
N ALA A 20 -13.38 7.75 -6.58
CA ALA A 20 -14.66 7.66 -7.28
C ALA A 20 -15.75 8.70 -6.92
N ALA A 21 -15.72 9.36 -5.77
CA ALA A 21 -16.73 10.39 -5.43
C ALA A 21 -16.34 11.16 -4.17
N HIS A 22 -17.01 12.28 -3.94
CA HIS A 22 -17.08 13.12 -2.72
C HIS A 22 -17.44 12.38 -1.41
N CYS A 23 -17.15 11.09 -1.28
CA CYS A 23 -17.33 10.31 -0.08
C CYS A 23 -16.04 10.31 0.73
N ALA A 24 -16.16 10.81 1.96
CA ALA A 24 -15.22 10.51 3.01
C ALA A 24 -15.00 8.99 3.13
N HIS A 25 -13.81 8.61 3.59
CA HIS A 25 -13.46 7.31 4.16
C HIS A 25 -12.70 6.31 3.26
N PHE A 26 -11.41 6.17 3.63
CA PHE A 26 -10.51 5.00 3.53
C PHE A 26 -10.21 4.43 2.13
N GLY A 27 -8.95 4.58 1.69
CA GLY A 27 -8.46 3.99 0.44
C GLY A 27 -7.03 4.40 0.12
N ILE A 28 -6.41 3.73 -0.85
CA ILE A 28 -5.16 4.17 -1.50
C ILE A 28 -5.54 4.64 -2.91
N CYS A 29 -5.45 5.94 -3.14
CA CYS A 29 -5.82 6.58 -4.39
C CYS A 29 -4.68 6.55 -5.40
N SER A 30 -3.47 6.90 -4.96
CA SER A 30 -2.29 6.91 -5.81
C SER A 30 -1.05 6.45 -5.04
N ILE A 31 -0.11 5.86 -5.77
CA ILE A 31 1.19 5.42 -5.24
C ILE A 31 2.26 5.89 -6.21
N ALA A 32 3.20 6.68 -5.72
CA ALA A 32 4.33 7.16 -6.48
C ALA A 32 5.63 6.64 -5.86
N VAL A 33 6.43 5.90 -6.63
CA VAL A 33 7.73 5.39 -6.18
C VAL A 33 8.71 6.56 -5.99
N LEU A 34 9.38 6.58 -4.85
CA LEU A 34 10.36 7.60 -4.47
C LEU A 34 11.77 7.03 -4.55
N SER A 35 12.71 7.88 -4.97
CA SER A 35 14.13 7.61 -4.76
C SER A 35 14.51 7.84 -3.29
N PRO A 36 15.63 7.29 -2.79
CA PRO A 36 16.10 7.57 -1.42
C PRO A 36 16.27 9.07 -1.13
N LYS A 37 16.76 9.84 -2.11
CA LYS A 37 16.89 11.31 -2.00
C LYS A 37 15.53 11.97 -1.82
N HIS A 38 14.53 11.60 -2.62
CA HIS A 38 13.18 12.15 -2.50
C HIS A 38 12.50 11.71 -1.20
N TRP A 39 12.73 10.48 -0.75
CA TRP A 39 12.23 9.99 0.53
C TRP A 39 12.74 10.81 1.71
N ALA A 40 14.05 11.10 1.74
CA ALA A 40 14.67 11.86 2.83
C ALA A 40 14.08 13.27 2.98
N ILE A 41 13.74 13.92 1.88
CA ILE A 41 13.20 15.29 1.89
C ILE A 41 11.67 15.36 1.87
N PHE A 42 10.98 14.22 1.67
CA PHE A 42 9.52 14.21 1.58
C PHE A 42 8.89 14.60 2.91
N LYS A 43 8.03 15.61 2.85
CA LYS A 43 7.21 16.09 3.96
C LYS A 43 5.74 16.10 3.52
N PRO A 44 4.84 15.39 4.21
CA PRO A 44 3.40 15.49 3.98
C PRO A 44 2.93 16.94 4.02
N ARG A 45 2.54 17.50 2.86
CA ARG A 45 1.92 18.84 2.79
C ARG A 45 0.40 18.81 2.97
N HIS A 46 -0.18 17.62 2.89
CA HIS A 46 -1.62 17.41 2.94
C HIS A 46 -1.93 16.20 3.81
N VAL A 47 -3.08 16.22 4.50
CA VAL A 47 -3.52 15.17 5.44
C VAL A 47 -3.66 13.79 4.76
N ARG A 48 -3.80 13.76 3.43
CA ARG A 48 -3.90 12.53 2.65
C ARG A 48 -2.57 11.96 2.20
N HIS A 49 -1.47 12.69 2.30
CA HIS A 49 -0.19 12.25 1.75
C HIS A 49 0.66 11.62 2.84
N VAL A 50 1.04 10.36 2.65
CA VAL A 50 1.89 9.63 3.61
C VAL A 50 3.08 8.98 2.92
N LYS A 51 4.13 8.76 3.70
CA LYS A 51 5.22 7.86 3.32
C LYS A 51 4.78 6.41 3.52
N ALA A 52 5.18 5.53 2.62
CA ALA A 52 5.08 4.09 2.83
C ALA A 52 6.30 3.37 2.28
N MET A 53 6.73 2.33 2.98
CA MET A 53 7.62 1.31 2.42
C MET A 53 6.76 0.14 1.97
N LEU A 54 6.93 -0.30 0.73
CA LEU A 54 6.18 -1.42 0.18
C LEU A 54 7.11 -2.61 0.00
N SER A 55 6.63 -3.80 0.36
CA SER A 55 7.31 -5.06 0.12
C SER A 55 6.33 -6.18 -0.19
N VAL A 56 6.84 -7.34 -0.58
CA VAL A 56 6.06 -8.56 -0.75
C VAL A 56 6.47 -9.54 0.34
N THR A 57 5.49 -9.98 1.12
CA THR A 57 5.73 -10.97 2.18
C THR A 57 6.00 -12.35 1.59
N THR A 58 6.56 -13.26 2.39
CA THR A 58 6.74 -14.66 2.00
C THR A 58 5.41 -15.38 1.72
N ALA A 59 4.30 -14.87 2.28
CA ALA A 59 2.95 -15.36 2.01
C ALA A 59 2.32 -14.79 0.72
N GLY A 60 3.04 -13.94 -0.02
CA GLY A 60 2.55 -13.34 -1.26
C GLY A 60 1.67 -12.09 -1.07
N CYS A 61 1.53 -11.58 0.15
CA CYS A 61 0.81 -10.34 0.43
C CYS A 61 1.65 -9.11 0.05
N LEU A 62 1.00 -8.07 -0.46
CA LEU A 62 1.58 -6.73 -0.57
C LEU A 62 1.54 -6.05 0.79
N ARG A 63 2.72 -5.82 1.38
CA ARG A 63 2.86 -5.13 2.66
C ARG A 63 3.11 -3.65 2.42
N PHE A 64 2.37 -2.82 3.15
CA PHE A 64 2.65 -1.39 3.34
C PHE A 64 3.08 -1.17 4.78
N GLU A 65 4.21 -0.51 4.97
CA GLU A 65 4.69 -0.02 6.25
C GLU A 65 4.62 1.51 6.21
N PHE A 66 3.76 2.11 7.04
CA PHE A 66 3.57 3.54 7.14
C PHE A 66 4.28 4.04 8.41
N PRO A 67 5.45 4.70 8.30
CA PRO A 67 6.13 5.26 9.46
C PRO A 67 5.25 6.29 10.16
N LEU A 68 5.23 6.26 11.49
CA LEU A 68 4.55 7.29 12.29
C LEU A 68 5.33 8.61 12.28
N GLU A 69 6.65 8.55 12.08
CA GLU A 69 7.49 9.74 11.99
C GLU A 69 7.06 10.65 10.83
N GLY A 70 6.67 11.88 11.16
CA GLY A 70 6.20 12.86 10.18
C GLY A 70 4.79 12.61 9.66
N MET A 71 4.11 11.54 10.09
CA MET A 71 2.67 11.38 9.88
C MET A 71 1.91 12.34 10.79
N ARG A 72 0.95 13.06 10.24
CA ARG A 72 0.12 13.96 11.04
C ARG A 72 -0.89 13.17 11.87
N SER A 73 -1.24 13.67 13.05
CA SER A 73 -2.20 13.00 13.95
C SER A 73 -3.61 12.91 13.35
N ASP A 74 -4.03 13.93 12.62
CA ASP A 74 -5.29 13.97 11.87
C ASP A 74 -5.32 12.90 10.76
N THR A 75 -4.22 12.71 10.03
CA THR A 75 -4.06 11.65 9.04
C THR A 75 -4.30 10.28 9.67
N ARG A 76 -3.68 10.01 10.82
CA ARG A 76 -3.85 8.74 11.53
C ARG A 76 -5.31 8.49 11.89
N ALA A 77 -5.93 9.45 12.58
CA ALA A 77 -7.31 9.31 13.04
C ALA A 77 -8.32 9.17 11.89
N GLN A 78 -8.07 9.85 10.76
CA GLN A 78 -9.00 9.89 9.64
C GLN A 78 -8.85 8.73 8.65
N PHE A 79 -7.65 8.13 8.50
CA PHE A 79 -7.37 7.17 7.44
C PHE A 79 -6.92 5.79 7.92
N PHE A 80 -6.62 5.62 9.21
CA PHE A 80 -6.17 4.36 9.80
C PHE A 80 -7.07 3.97 10.98
N PRO A 81 -8.36 3.69 10.71
CA PRO A 81 -9.33 3.44 11.75
C PRO A 81 -9.12 2.01 12.33
N PRO A 82 -9.52 1.76 13.58
CA PRO A 82 -9.30 0.46 14.22
C PRO A 82 -10.04 -0.70 13.52
N GLU A 83 -11.10 -0.41 12.77
CA GLU A 83 -11.87 -1.39 11.99
C GLU A 83 -11.09 -1.92 10.77
N GLY A 84 -9.98 -1.29 10.42
CA GLY A 84 -9.08 -1.70 9.35
C GLY A 84 -9.32 -0.99 8.01
N PHE A 85 -8.67 -1.51 6.98
CA PHE A 85 -8.70 -1.03 5.61
C PHE A 85 -9.63 -1.90 4.77
N ARG A 86 -10.57 -1.27 4.07
CA ARG A 86 -11.56 -1.95 3.23
C ARG A 86 -11.19 -1.84 1.76
N VAL A 87 -11.17 -2.97 1.06
CA VAL A 87 -11.04 -3.07 -0.39
C VAL A 87 -12.37 -3.57 -0.94
N ASP A 88 -13.13 -2.69 -1.57
CA ASP A 88 -14.45 -3.02 -2.12
C ASP A 88 -14.39 -3.71 -3.49
N SER A 89 -13.33 -3.45 -4.25
CA SER A 89 -13.16 -4.00 -5.59
C SER A 89 -11.70 -4.32 -5.83
N ALA A 90 -11.45 -5.39 -6.60
CA ALA A 90 -10.11 -5.77 -6.97
C ALA A 90 -9.49 -4.64 -7.80
N SER A 91 -8.25 -4.28 -7.49
CA SER A 91 -7.50 -3.29 -8.24
C SER A 91 -6.22 -3.93 -8.74
N VAL A 92 -6.03 -3.90 -10.06
CA VAL A 92 -4.78 -4.35 -10.69
C VAL A 92 -3.65 -3.43 -10.22
N LEU A 93 -2.54 -4.02 -9.78
CA LEU A 93 -1.36 -3.28 -9.40
C LEU A 93 -0.78 -2.56 -10.62
N PRO A 94 -0.47 -1.26 -10.50
CA PRO A 94 0.24 -0.52 -11.54
C PRO A 94 1.51 -1.26 -11.96
N ARG A 95 1.76 -1.33 -13.28
CA ARG A 95 2.91 -2.05 -13.86
C ARG A 95 4.24 -1.64 -13.23
N VAL A 96 4.39 -0.36 -12.88
CA VAL A 96 5.60 0.17 -12.24
C VAL A 96 5.81 -0.47 -10.87
N LEU A 97 4.77 -0.59 -10.04
CA LEU A 97 4.86 -1.25 -8.74
C LEU A 97 5.11 -2.74 -8.86
N ALA A 98 4.36 -3.43 -9.74
CA ALA A 98 4.56 -4.85 -9.98
C ALA A 98 6.01 -5.15 -10.41
N THR A 99 6.55 -4.34 -11.33
CA THR A 99 7.94 -4.47 -11.78
C THR A 99 8.93 -4.20 -10.65
N ALA A 100 8.73 -3.12 -9.89
CA ALA A 100 9.62 -2.74 -8.80
C ALA A 100 9.66 -3.79 -7.67
N LEU A 101 8.53 -4.46 -7.42
CA LEU A 101 8.38 -5.53 -6.44
C LEU A 101 8.66 -6.93 -7.00
N ARG A 102 9.06 -7.05 -8.28
CA ARG A 102 9.26 -8.33 -9.00
C ARG A 102 8.04 -9.27 -8.94
N LEU A 103 6.85 -8.69 -8.95
CA LEU A 103 5.59 -9.43 -9.05
C LEU A 103 5.23 -9.72 -10.51
N PRO A 104 4.49 -10.81 -10.78
CA PRO A 104 3.86 -11.02 -12.08
C PRO A 104 2.99 -9.83 -12.50
N ARG A 105 2.84 -9.62 -13.81
CA ARG A 105 1.89 -8.64 -14.34
C ARG A 105 0.46 -9.14 -14.15
N GLY A 106 -0.48 -8.23 -13.92
CA GLY A 106 -1.89 -8.58 -13.69
C GLY A 106 -2.17 -9.11 -12.28
N MET A 107 -1.27 -8.86 -11.33
CA MET A 107 -1.60 -9.05 -9.91
C MET A 107 -2.60 -8.00 -9.47
N GLU A 108 -3.63 -8.40 -8.73
CA GLU A 108 -4.70 -7.55 -8.23
C GLU A 108 -4.87 -7.71 -6.71
N THR A 109 -5.29 -6.64 -6.05
CA THR A 109 -5.73 -6.72 -4.65
C THR A 109 -6.99 -7.55 -4.55
N VAL A 110 -7.09 -8.38 -3.51
CA VAL A 110 -8.31 -9.14 -3.23
C VAL A 110 -9.29 -8.24 -2.45
N PRO A 111 -10.59 -8.19 -2.80
CA PRO A 111 -11.59 -7.51 -1.99
C PRO A 111 -11.66 -8.10 -0.58
N GLY A 112 -11.83 -7.25 0.44
CA GLY A 112 -11.86 -7.70 1.82
C GLY A 112 -11.62 -6.58 2.83
N ARG A 113 -11.58 -6.96 4.10
CA ARG A 113 -11.18 -6.09 5.21
C ARG A 113 -9.84 -6.55 5.75
N TYR A 114 -8.92 -5.61 5.88
CA TYR A 114 -7.54 -5.85 6.26
C TYR A 114 -7.22 -5.09 7.53
N ALA A 115 -6.76 -5.77 8.56
CA ALA A 115 -6.40 -5.12 9.81
C ALA A 115 -5.11 -4.31 9.64
N PHE A 116 -5.06 -3.13 10.25
CA PHE A 116 -3.79 -2.47 10.52
C PHE A 116 -3.17 -3.07 11.77
N ARG A 117 -1.88 -3.40 11.70
CA ARG A 117 -1.09 -3.73 12.89
C ARG A 117 -0.30 -2.50 13.30
N LEU A 118 -0.49 -2.06 14.53
CA LEU A 118 0.25 -0.96 15.11
C LEU A 118 1.53 -1.50 15.74
N PHE A 119 2.65 -0.90 15.36
CA PHE A 119 3.96 -1.07 15.97
C PHE A 119 4.39 0.26 16.61
N PRO A 120 5.41 0.27 17.48
CA PRO A 120 5.87 1.50 18.14
C PRO A 120 6.25 2.61 17.15
N ASP A 121 6.77 2.25 15.97
CA ASP A 121 7.34 3.15 14.96
C ASP A 121 6.49 3.27 13.68
N GLY A 122 5.44 2.46 13.53
CA GLY A 122 4.72 2.36 12.27
C GLY A 122 3.38 1.66 12.32
N LEU A 123 2.65 1.77 11.22
CA LEU A 123 1.45 0.99 10.93
C LEU A 123 1.76 0.03 9.78
N VAL A 124 1.34 -1.21 9.90
CA VAL A 124 1.52 -2.22 8.86
C VAL A 124 0.16 -2.67 8.33
N LEU A 125 0.01 -2.65 7.02
CA LEU A 125 -1.13 -3.18 6.28
C LEU A 125 -0.62 -4.27 5.33
N GLU A 126 -1.26 -5.43 5.32
CA GLU A 126 -0.95 -6.50 4.37
C GLU A 126 -2.17 -6.78 3.52
N LEU A 127 -2.08 -6.50 2.22
CA LEU A 127 -3.13 -6.78 1.25
C LEU A 127 -2.85 -8.12 0.57
N LEU A 128 -3.87 -8.97 0.47
CA LEU A 128 -3.77 -10.19 -0.33
C LEU A 128 -3.72 -9.82 -1.80
N LEU A 129 -2.84 -10.50 -2.53
CA LEU A 129 -2.76 -10.41 -3.98
C LEU A 129 -3.23 -11.70 -4.62
N SER A 130 -3.87 -11.58 -5.77
CA SER A 130 -4.21 -12.71 -6.63
C SER A 130 -3.90 -12.39 -8.10
N MET A 131 -3.81 -13.41 -8.94
CA MET A 131 -3.71 -13.21 -10.38
C MET A 131 -5.11 -12.93 -10.93
N THR A 132 -5.26 -11.88 -11.75
CA THR A 132 -6.49 -11.66 -12.50
C THR A 132 -6.81 -12.94 -13.29
N LYS A 133 -7.98 -13.52 -13.04
CA LYS A 133 -8.44 -14.67 -13.81
C LYS A 133 -8.56 -14.24 -15.27
N PRO A 134 -8.06 -15.02 -16.24
CA PRO A 134 -8.34 -14.72 -17.64
C PRO A 134 -9.86 -14.69 -17.80
N VAL A 135 -10.38 -13.56 -18.26
CA VAL A 135 -11.77 -13.49 -18.70
C VAL A 135 -11.82 -14.39 -19.93
N LEU A 136 -12.39 -15.58 -19.77
CA LEU A 136 -12.77 -16.43 -20.90
C LEU A 136 -13.71 -15.57 -21.75
N ALA A 137 -13.22 -15.12 -22.90
CA ALA A 137 -14.06 -14.48 -23.90
C ALA A 137 -15.15 -15.49 -24.29
N ALA A 138 -16.40 -15.15 -23.99
CA ALA A 138 -17.58 -15.88 -24.45
C ALA A 138 -17.90 -15.49 -25.89
#